data_AF-A0A1B1Z1R2-F1
#
_entry.id   AF-A0A1B1Z1R2-F1
#
_cell.length_a   1.000
_cell.length_b   1.000
_cell.length_c   1.000
_cell.angle_alpha   90.00
_cell.angle_beta   90.00
_cell.angle_gamma   90.00
#
_symmetry.space_group_name_H-M   'P 1'
#
loop_
_entity.id
_entity.type
_entity.pdbx_description
1 polymer ?
#
loop_
_entity_poly.entity_id
_entity_poly.type
_entity_poly.pdbx_seq_one_letter_code
_entity_poly.pdbx_strand_id
1 'polypeptide(L)' 'MDNQVVVFILTMIGSILVFLTFGALVGGENIEFTYVTLFIVQFSFTTAMLFKIYDKVKKLEEKQVEKKRKTI' A
#
# COMPACT_ATOMS: atom_id res chain seq x y z
N MET A 1 12.42 -9.08 -2.47
CA MET A 1 12.46 -7.64 -2.15
C MET A 1 11.91 -6.80 -3.31
N ASP A 2 11.85 -7.35 -4.53
CA ASP A 2 11.51 -6.57 -5.74
C ASP A 2 10.01 -6.32 -5.94
N ASN A 3 9.13 -7.26 -5.57
CA ASN A 3 7.70 -7.10 -5.86
C ASN A 3 7.00 -6.05 -4.98
N GLN A 4 7.54 -5.77 -3.78
CA GLN A 4 6.86 -4.95 -2.78
C GLN A 4 6.99 -3.46 -3.07
N VAL A 5 8.18 -3.04 -3.54
CA VAL A 5 8.43 -1.67 -4.00
C VAL A 5 7.63 -1.40 -5.28
N VAL A 6 7.55 -2.38 -6.17
CA VAL A 6 6.75 -2.29 -7.41
C VAL A 6 5.26 -2.13 -7.11
N VAL A 7 4.70 -2.93 -6.19
CA VAL A 7 3.29 -2.80 -5.77
C VAL A 7 3.04 -1.44 -5.12
N PHE A 8 3.95 -0.95 -4.27
CA PHE A 8 3.83 0.39 -3.69
C PHE A 8 3.81 1.49 -4.75
N ILE A 9 4.74 1.45 -5.71
CA ILE A 9 4.84 2.43 -6.79
C ILE A 9 3.59 2.39 -7.68
N LEU A 10 3.13 1.20 -8.08
CA LEU A 10 1.90 1.04 -8.87
C LEU A 10 0.67 1.58 -8.14
N THR A 11 0.57 1.31 -6.84
CA THR A 11 -0.54 1.81 -6.02
C THR A 11 -0.48 3.35 -5.95
N MET A 12 0.69 3.92 -5.71
CA MET A 12 0.87 5.37 -5.63
C MET A 12 0.55 6.07 -6.96
N ILE A 13 1.00 5.52 -8.09
CA ILE A 13 0.71 6.03 -9.43
C ILE A 13 -0.79 5.93 -9.74
N GLY A 14 -1.41 4.78 -9.42
CA GLY A 14 -2.85 4.58 -9.59
C GLY A 14 -3.67 5.60 -8.79
N SER A 15 -3.29 5.84 -7.54
CA SER A 15 -3.90 6.85 -6.67
C SER A 15 -3.83 8.27 -7.24
N ILE A 16 -2.67 8.66 -7.79
CA ILE A 16 -2.46 9.99 -8.40
C ILE A 16 -3.30 10.14 -9.68
N LEU A 17 -3.35 9.11 -10.53
CA LEU A 17 -4.15 9.12 -11.74
C LEU A 17 -5.65 9.23 -11.44
N VAL A 18 -6.15 8.47 -10.47
CA VAL A 18 -7.54 8.58 -10.01
C VAL A 18 -7.83 9.98 -9.49
N PHE A 19 -6.93 10.55 -8.66
CA PHE A 19 -7.09 11.91 -8.16
C PHE A 19 -7.12 12.96 -9.28
N LEU A 20 -6.20 12.90 -10.25
CA LEU A 20 -6.16 13.88 -11.33
C LEU A 20 -7.37 13.75 -12.28
N THR A 21 -7.77 12.53 -12.62
CA THR A 21 -8.90 12.28 -13.52
C THR A 21 -10.23 12.68 -12.88
N PHE A 22 -10.46 12.30 -11.63
CA PHE A 22 -11.66 12.73 -10.91
C PHE A 22 -11.64 14.23 -10.58
N GLY A 23 -10.48 14.82 -10.28
CA GLY A 23 -10.35 16.25 -9.98
C GLY A 23 -10.63 17.14 -11.18
N ALA A 24 -10.20 16.69 -12.35
CA ALA A 24 -10.53 17.35 -13.62
C ALA A 24 -12.02 17.21 -13.99
N LEU A 25 -12.66 16.08 -13.66
CA LEU A 25 -14.07 15.83 -13.94
C LEU A 25 -15.02 16.63 -13.02
N VAL A 26 -14.65 16.85 -11.76
CA VAL A 26 -15.57 17.37 -10.73
C VAL A 26 -15.43 18.89 -10.52
N GLY A 27 -14.39 19.54 -11.06
CA GLY A 27 -14.26 21.00 -11.02
C GLY A 27 -13.95 21.54 -9.62
N GLY A 28 -12.78 21.17 -9.08
CA GLY A 28 -11.94 21.98 -8.16
C GLY A 28 -12.43 22.38 -6.76
N GLU A 29 -13.71 22.70 -6.54
CA GLU A 29 -14.17 23.41 -5.33
C GLU A 29 -15.12 22.59 -4.43
N ASN A 30 -15.28 21.30 -4.68
CA ASN A 30 -16.16 20.46 -3.85
C ASN A 30 -15.41 19.85 -2.66
N ILE A 31 -15.87 20.10 -1.44
CA ILE A 31 -15.27 19.59 -0.20
C ILE A 31 -15.27 18.05 -0.14
N GLU A 32 -16.24 17.42 -0.79
CA GLU A 32 -16.33 15.97 -1.00
C GLU A 32 -15.08 15.44 -1.73
N PHE A 33 -14.50 16.24 -2.62
CA PHE A 33 -13.27 15.92 -3.33
C PHE A 33 -12.05 15.87 -2.41
N THR A 34 -11.97 16.79 -1.45
CA THR A 34 -10.93 16.78 -0.42
C THR A 34 -11.01 15.52 0.42
N TYR A 35 -12.21 15.07 0.78
CA TYR A 35 -12.40 13.81 1.52
C TYR A 35 -12.00 12.58 0.71
N VAL A 36 -12.37 12.51 -0.57
CA VAL A 36 -11.96 11.41 -1.46
C VAL A 36 -10.43 11.36 -1.58
N THR A 37 -9.78 12.51 -1.69
CA THR A 37 -8.32 12.62 -1.77
C THR A 37 -7.65 12.13 -0.51
N LEU A 38 -8.11 12.60 0.65
CA LEU A 38 -7.62 12.14 1.94
C LEU A 38 -7.83 10.63 2.10
N PHE A 39 -8.98 10.11 1.67
CA PHE A 39 -9.28 8.68 1.71
C PHE A 39 -8.29 7.87 0.85
N ILE A 40 -8.02 8.29 -0.39
CA ILE A 40 -7.09 7.60 -1.30
C ILE A 40 -5.66 7.58 -0.72
N VAL A 41 -5.19 8.71 -0.18
CA VAL A 41 -3.86 8.81 0.44
C VAL A 41 -3.77 7.90 1.66
N GLN A 42 -4.77 7.93 2.55
CA GLN A 42 -4.83 7.07 3.73
C GLN A 42 -4.89 5.59 3.36
N PHE A 43 -5.73 5.22 2.39
CA PHE A 43 -5.86 3.84 1.92
C PHE A 43 -4.56 3.30 1.32
N SER A 44 -3.86 4.12 0.54
CA SER A 44 -2.55 3.78 -0.02
C SER A 44 -1.52 3.52 1.08
N PHE A 45 -1.51 4.37 2.11
CA PHE A 45 -0.65 4.22 3.27
C PHE A 45 -0.97 2.96 4.09
N THR A 46 -2.24 2.71 4.39
CA THR A 46 -2.68 1.50 5.10
C THR A 46 -2.29 0.23 4.36
N THR A 47 -2.51 0.21 3.03
CA THR A 47 -2.14 -0.94 2.18
C THR A 47 -0.64 -1.20 2.21
N ALA A 48 0.19 -0.15 2.10
CA ALA A 48 1.64 -0.27 2.21
C ALA A 48 2.07 -0.82 3.59
N MET A 49 1.42 -0.36 4.67
CA MET A 49 1.71 -0.83 6.02
C MET A 49 1.33 -2.31 6.18
N LEU A 50 0.18 -2.74 5.67
CA LEU A 50 -0.24 -4.14 5.69
C LEU A 50 0.74 -5.04 4.94
N PHE A 51 1.21 -4.63 3.77
CA PHE A 51 2.25 -5.37 3.05
C PHE A 51 3.54 -5.49 3.87
N LYS A 52 3.96 -4.41 4.54
CA LYS A 52 5.17 -4.41 5.38
C LYS A 52 5.02 -5.33 6.59
N ILE A 53 3.83 -5.39 7.19
CA ILE A 53 3.51 -6.31 8.29
C ILE A 53 3.53 -7.75 7.78
N TYR A 54 2.87 -8.02 6.66
CA TYR A 54 2.84 -9.35 6.04
C TYR A 54 4.25 -9.88 5.75
N ASP A 55 5.12 -9.06 5.16
CA ASP A 55 6.52 -9.45 4.89
C ASP A 55 7.31 -9.73 6.18
N LYS A 56 7.10 -8.94 7.23
CA LYS A 56 7.71 -9.20 8.55
C LYS A 56 7.23 -10.51 9.14
N VAL A 57 5.93 -10.81 9.08
CA VAL A 57 5.36 -12.05 9.58
C VAL A 57 5.92 -13.23 8.80
N LYS A 58 5.93 -13.17 7.48
CA LYS A 58 6.48 -14.22 6.61
C LYS A 58 7.95 -14.53 6.92
N LYS A 59 8.78 -13.49 7.10
CA LYS A 59 10.18 -13.64 7.50
C LYS A 59 10.36 -14.26 8.88
N LEU A 60 9.43 -14.02 9.81
CA LEU A 60 9.45 -14.64 11.14
C LEU A 60 9.08 -16.12 11.07
N GLU A 61 8.09 -16.49 10.26
CA GLU A 61 7.73 -17.89 10.01
C GLU A 61 8.89 -18.68 9.39
N GLU A 62 9.52 -18.14 8.34
CA GLU A 62 10.67 -18.78 7.68
C GLU A 62 11.83 -19.02 8.67
N LYS A 63 12.12 -18.04 9.53
CA LYS A 63 13.14 -18.16 10.59
C LYS A 63 12.79 -19.21 11.65
N GLN A 64 11.51 -19.35 12.01
CA GLN A 64 11.09 -20.39 12.96
C GLN A 64 11.22 -21.79 12.35
N VAL A 65 10.85 -21.95 11.08
CA VAL A 65 10.99 -23.23 10.35
C VAL A 65 12.47 -23.63 10.23
N GLU A 66 13.36 -22.68 9.90
CA GLU A 66 14.80 -22.94 9.80
C GLU A 66 15.41 -23.33 11.15
N LYS A 67 15.00 -22.67 12.25
CA LYS A 67 15.44 -23.00 13.60
C LYS A 67 15.01 -24.41 14.01
N LYS A 68 13.80 -24.83 13.62
CA LYS A 68 13.28 -26.18 13.90
C LYS A 68 14.06 -27.26 13.13
N ARG A 69 14.51 -26.98 11.90
CA ARG A 69 15.36 -27.88 11.11
C ARG A 69 16.78 -28.05 11.65
N LYS A 70 17.35 -27.05 12.33
CA LYS A 70 18.70 -27.11 12.92
C LYS A 70 18.76 -27.80 14.30
N THR A 71 17.62 -28.16 14.87
CA THR A 71 17.51 -28.76 16.22
C THR A 71 17.21 -30.27 16.16
N ILE A 72 17.06 -30.83 14.95
CA ILE A 72 16.89 -32.27 14.68
C ILE A 72 18.20 -32.76 14.06
#